data_AF-A0AAF0YIC0-F1
#
_entry.id   AF-A0AAF0YIC0-F1
#
_cell.length_a   1.000
_cell.length_b   1.000
_cell.length_c   1.000
_cell.angle_alpha   90.00
_cell.angle_beta   90.00
_cell.angle_gamma   90.00
#
_symmetry.space_group_name_H-M   'P 1'
#
loop_
_entity.id
_entity.type
_entity.pdbx_description
1 polymer ?
#
loop_
_entity_poly.entity_id
_entity_poly.type
_entity_poly.pdbx_seq_one_letter_code
_entity_poly.pdbx_strand_id
1 'polypeptide(L)'
;MRFTPFALLVLAATPSFGFFIQPGHRRGAAGAPATAAKAPVPAPKPVAPAPLDAPSKLQPRAPQASKRMGQRRRSKKSDILVKKDYSSFLCPGGAVACPVPAEGFPAGPDGVALPEYATKLDAQLSSLGDWFKVGFECLELDSELNQCGGCLALGQGQDCSTIANTRATGCEKGVCTVFSCMPGYTVSGDKRECVRASDAGGQAVFQQRR
;
A
#
# COMPACT_ATOMS: atom_id res chain seq x y z
N MET A 1 21.96 39.81 44.05
CA MET A 1 21.39 39.61 42.71
C MET A 1 22.12 40.55 41.76
N ARG A 2 23.12 40.07 41.00
CA ARG A 2 23.92 40.89 40.08
C ARG A 2 23.47 40.57 38.65
N PHE A 3 22.88 41.58 38.02
CA PHE A 3 22.48 41.60 36.61
C PHE A 3 23.73 41.72 35.72
N THR A 4 23.86 40.83 34.73
CA THR A 4 24.76 40.99 33.58
C THR A 4 23.91 40.97 32.31
N PRO A 5 23.83 42.06 31.54
CA PRO A 5 23.29 42.03 30.20
C PRO A 5 24.40 41.66 29.22
N PHE A 6 24.31 40.48 28.59
CA PHE A 6 25.18 40.16 27.46
C PHE A 6 24.52 40.62 26.17
N ALA A 7 25.28 41.47 25.49
CA ALA A 7 24.90 42.25 24.34
C ALA A 7 24.68 41.39 23.09
N LEU A 8 23.74 41.89 22.29
CA LEU A 8 23.64 41.80 20.84
C LEU A 8 24.99 41.54 20.15
N LEU A 9 25.04 40.52 19.29
CA LEU A 9 25.91 40.57 18.12
C LEU A 9 25.16 40.01 16.90
N VAL A 10 24.67 40.97 16.12
CA VAL A 10 24.15 40.79 14.76
C VAL A 10 25.34 40.50 13.85
N LEU A 11 25.32 39.38 13.14
CA LEU A 11 26.16 39.16 11.97
C LEU A 11 25.29 38.57 10.86
N ALA A 12 24.79 39.48 10.03
CA ALA A 12 24.27 39.19 8.72
C ALA A 12 25.44 38.78 7.81
N ALA A 13 25.30 37.64 7.14
CA ALA A 13 26.10 37.30 5.97
C ALA A 13 25.27 36.40 5.05
N THR A 14 24.60 37.03 4.10
CA THR A 14 24.13 36.40 2.87
C THR A 14 25.32 35.99 2.01
N PRO A 15 25.22 34.88 1.28
CA PRO A 15 25.60 34.98 -0.12
C PRO A 15 24.51 34.45 -1.06
N SER A 16 24.15 35.34 -1.97
CA SER A 16 23.41 35.10 -3.20
C SER A 16 24.10 34.02 -4.03
N PHE A 17 23.45 32.86 -4.19
CA PHE A 17 23.73 31.96 -5.30
C PHE A 17 22.62 32.10 -6.33
N GLY A 18 22.86 33.03 -7.27
CA GLY A 18 22.31 32.92 -8.62
C GLY A 18 23.07 31.85 -9.41
N PHE A 19 22.55 31.56 -10.62
CA PHE A 19 22.93 30.50 -11.57
C PHE A 19 22.15 29.18 -11.36
N PHE A 20 21.48 28.56 -12.33
CA PHE A 20 21.56 28.63 -13.79
C PHE A 20 20.17 28.29 -14.36
N ILE A 21 19.61 29.17 -15.19
CA ILE A 21 18.49 28.85 -16.08
C ILE A 21 19.10 28.15 -17.30
N GLN A 22 18.72 26.90 -17.57
CA GLN A 22 18.88 26.30 -18.90
C GLN A 22 17.56 26.39 -19.66
N PRO A 23 17.54 27.00 -20.86
CA PRO A 23 16.48 26.80 -21.82
C PRO A 23 16.95 25.85 -22.92
N GLY A 24 16.12 24.83 -23.21
CA GLY A 24 16.03 24.28 -24.55
C GLY A 24 16.42 22.81 -24.71
N HIS A 25 15.42 21.94 -24.77
CA HIS A 25 15.34 21.00 -25.88
C HIS A 25 13.92 20.90 -26.42
N ARG A 26 13.81 21.30 -27.68
CA ARG A 26 12.66 21.15 -28.56
C ARG A 26 12.70 19.77 -29.24
N ARG A 27 11.49 19.30 -29.57
CA ARG A 27 11.09 18.38 -30.67
C ARG A 27 11.17 16.86 -30.44
N GLY A 28 10.05 16.22 -30.74
CA GLY A 28 9.91 14.78 -31.04
C GLY A 28 8.49 14.31 -30.72
N ALA A 29 7.51 14.61 -31.59
CA ALA A 29 6.85 13.60 -32.45
C ALA A 29 5.98 12.63 -31.63
N ALA A 30 4.67 12.88 -31.53
CA ALA A 30 3.68 12.32 -32.45
C ALA A 30 3.76 10.77 -32.52
N GLY A 31 2.95 10.11 -31.69
CA GLY A 31 2.78 8.67 -31.68
C GLY A 31 1.43 8.32 -31.07
N ALA A 32 0.36 8.56 -31.84
CA ALA A 32 -0.96 8.02 -31.54
C ALA A 32 -0.98 6.53 -31.88
N PRO A 33 -1.30 5.61 -30.96
CA PRO A 33 -1.68 4.27 -31.33
C PRO A 33 -3.16 4.26 -31.74
N ALA A 34 -3.35 3.79 -32.97
CA ALA A 34 -4.58 3.62 -33.68
C ALA A 34 -5.72 3.00 -32.86
N THR A 35 -6.90 3.60 -33.01
CA THR A 35 -8.19 2.99 -32.72
C THR A 35 -8.35 1.72 -33.55
N ALA A 36 -8.26 0.56 -32.88
CA ALA A 36 -8.57 -0.72 -33.48
C ALA A 36 -10.07 -0.76 -33.84
N ALA A 37 -10.35 -0.60 -35.13
CA ALA A 37 -11.66 -0.79 -35.73
C ALA A 37 -12.18 -2.20 -35.41
N LYS A 38 -13.23 -2.25 -34.61
CA LYS A 38 -13.98 -3.47 -34.31
C LYS A 38 -14.67 -3.94 -35.58
N ALA A 39 -14.35 -5.16 -35.99
CA ALA A 39 -14.90 -5.81 -37.18
C ALA A 39 -16.45 -5.86 -37.16
N PRO A 40 -17.11 -5.77 -38.33
CA PRO A 40 -18.56 -5.86 -38.42
C PRO A 40 -19.08 -7.25 -38.03
N VAL A 41 -20.06 -7.26 -37.13
CA VAL A 41 -20.80 -8.45 -36.70
C VAL A 41 -21.58 -9.01 -37.91
N PRO A 42 -21.47 -10.30 -38.25
CA PRO A 42 -22.28 -10.88 -39.31
C PRO A 42 -23.76 -10.92 -38.90
N ALA A 43 -24.63 -10.46 -39.79
CA ALA A 43 -26.07 -10.46 -39.62
C ALA A 43 -26.61 -11.89 -39.40
N PRO A 44 -27.60 -12.08 -38.50
CA PRO A 44 -28.24 -13.37 -38.32
C PRO A 44 -29.07 -13.73 -39.56
N LYS A 45 -28.87 -14.96 -40.07
CA LYS A 45 -29.65 -15.53 -41.17
C LYS A 45 -31.13 -15.69 -40.74
N PRO A 46 -32.10 -15.42 -41.62
CA PRO A 46 -33.51 -15.68 -41.32
C PRO A 46 -33.75 -17.20 -41.22
N VAL A 47 -34.16 -17.66 -40.05
CA VAL A 47 -34.66 -19.01 -39.83
C VAL A 47 -36.11 -19.04 -40.32
N ALA A 48 -36.40 -19.92 -41.28
CA ALA A 48 -37.73 -20.15 -41.79
C ALA A 48 -38.68 -20.63 -40.67
N PRO A 49 -39.97 -20.24 -40.68
CA PRO A 49 -40.94 -20.71 -39.69
C PRO A 49 -41.22 -22.20 -39.90
N ALA A 50 -41.08 -22.97 -38.82
CA ALA A 50 -41.55 -24.36 -38.77
C ALA A 50 -43.09 -24.39 -38.89
N PRO A 51 -43.66 -25.42 -39.54
CA PRO A 51 -45.09 -25.55 -39.71
C PRO A 51 -45.80 -25.70 -38.36
N LEU A 52 -46.89 -24.93 -38.22
CA LEU A 52 -47.83 -24.97 -37.11
C LEU A 52 -48.76 -26.17 -37.28
N ASP A 53 -48.49 -27.28 -36.60
CA ASP A 53 -49.49 -28.33 -36.43
C ASP A 53 -50.40 -28.01 -35.22
N ALA A 54 -51.69 -27.88 -35.53
CA ALA A 54 -52.78 -27.60 -34.61
C ALA A 54 -53.23 -28.88 -33.83
N PRO A 55 -53.99 -28.73 -32.74
CA PRO A 55 -53.82 -29.49 -31.51
C PRO A 55 -54.63 -30.79 -31.50
N SER A 56 -54.02 -31.89 -31.09
CA SER A 56 -54.76 -33.12 -30.80
C SER A 56 -54.54 -33.58 -29.37
N LYS A 57 -55.65 -33.59 -28.63
CA LYS A 57 -55.86 -34.11 -27.27
C LYS A 57 -55.10 -33.38 -26.14
N LEU A 58 -55.82 -32.46 -25.51
CA LEU A 58 -55.58 -32.00 -24.14
C LEU A 58 -55.57 -33.20 -23.18
N GLN A 59 -54.40 -33.77 -22.91
CA GLN A 59 -54.23 -34.68 -21.79
C GLN A 59 -53.98 -33.86 -20.52
N PRO A 60 -54.62 -34.18 -19.38
CA PRO A 60 -54.30 -33.56 -18.10
C PRO A 60 -52.83 -33.83 -17.78
N ARG A 61 -52.01 -32.77 -17.81
CA ARG A 61 -50.59 -32.87 -17.46
C ARG A 61 -50.50 -33.12 -15.96
N ALA A 62 -50.01 -34.30 -15.57
CA ALA A 62 -49.78 -34.62 -14.16
C ALA A 62 -48.88 -33.53 -13.51
N PRO A 63 -49.13 -33.16 -12.24
CA PRO A 63 -48.36 -32.13 -11.56
C PRO A 63 -46.89 -32.57 -11.49
N GLN A 64 -46.04 -31.89 -12.26
CA GLN A 64 -44.59 -32.04 -12.15
C GLN A 64 -44.17 -31.39 -10.83
N ALA A 65 -43.60 -32.19 -9.91
CA ALA A 65 -43.05 -31.68 -8.67
C ALA A 65 -42.02 -30.59 -8.94
N SER A 66 -42.34 -29.37 -8.54
CA SER A 66 -41.48 -28.19 -8.66
C SER A 66 -40.15 -28.42 -7.93
N LYS A 67 -39.05 -28.57 -8.67
CA LYS A 67 -37.67 -28.51 -8.13
C LYS A 67 -37.29 -27.11 -7.59
N ARG A 68 -38.24 -26.18 -7.52
CA ARG A 68 -38.02 -24.78 -7.12
C ARG A 68 -38.25 -24.51 -5.63
N MET A 69 -38.61 -25.53 -4.85
CA MET A 69 -38.83 -25.42 -3.39
C MET A 69 -37.88 -26.35 -2.63
N GLY A 70 -36.58 -26.24 -2.90
CA GLY A 70 -35.55 -27.10 -2.30
C GLY A 70 -34.13 -26.62 -2.58
N GLN A 71 -33.95 -25.83 -3.63
CA GLN A 71 -32.80 -24.95 -3.77
C GLN A 71 -33.01 -23.75 -2.82
N ARG A 72 -32.94 -23.99 -1.51
CA ARG A 72 -32.25 -23.03 -0.65
C ARG A 72 -30.93 -22.82 -1.37
N ARG A 73 -30.78 -21.70 -2.08
CA ARG A 73 -29.49 -21.31 -2.63
C ARG A 73 -28.54 -21.49 -1.47
N ARG A 74 -27.70 -22.52 -1.58
CA ARG A 74 -26.67 -22.82 -0.59
C ARG A 74 -25.96 -21.50 -0.45
N SER A 75 -26.25 -20.81 0.65
CA SER A 75 -25.72 -19.50 0.92
C SER A 75 -24.23 -19.70 0.80
N LYS A 76 -23.65 -19.24 -0.30
CA LYS A 76 -22.20 -19.04 -0.43
C LYS A 76 -21.95 -17.81 0.44
N LYS A 77 -22.17 -18.01 1.74
CA LYS A 77 -22.19 -17.01 2.79
C LYS A 77 -21.13 -17.51 3.73
N SER A 78 -20.10 -16.67 3.82
CA SER A 78 -18.97 -16.73 4.73
C SER A 78 -17.92 -17.80 4.49
N ASP A 79 -17.55 -18.08 3.24
CA ASP A 79 -16.12 -18.30 3.02
C ASP A 79 -15.47 -16.93 3.10
N ILE A 80 -14.83 -16.69 4.26
CA ILE A 80 -13.86 -15.64 4.50
C ILE A 80 -14.49 -14.25 4.53
N LEU A 81 -14.74 -13.79 5.76
CA LEU A 81 -14.84 -12.39 6.10
C LEU A 81 -13.52 -11.72 5.69
N VAL A 82 -13.36 -11.43 4.39
CA VAL A 82 -12.29 -10.59 3.87
C VAL A 82 -12.43 -9.32 4.68
N LYS A 83 -11.47 -9.06 5.58
CA LYS A 83 -11.32 -7.78 6.27
C LYS A 83 -11.52 -6.76 5.15
N LYS A 84 -12.63 -6.02 5.20
CA LYS A 84 -12.99 -5.13 4.10
C LYS A 84 -11.82 -4.16 3.98
N ASP A 85 -11.07 -4.26 2.89
CA ASP A 85 -9.95 -3.37 2.62
C ASP A 85 -10.53 -2.00 2.27
N TYR A 86 -10.95 -1.27 3.30
CA TYR A 86 -11.53 0.07 3.16
C TYR A 86 -10.50 1.04 2.54
N SER A 87 -9.21 0.73 2.66
CA SER A 87 -8.11 1.44 2.03
C SER A 87 -8.33 1.69 0.54
N SER A 88 -8.80 0.71 -0.23
CA SER A 88 -9.03 0.87 -1.68
C SER A 88 -10.18 1.82 -2.02
N PHE A 89 -11.07 2.11 -1.06
CA PHE A 89 -12.16 3.08 -1.23
C PHE A 89 -11.77 4.47 -0.73
N LEU A 90 -10.89 4.54 0.26
CA LEU A 90 -10.45 5.79 0.88
C LEU A 90 -9.32 6.45 0.09
N CYS A 91 -8.44 5.65 -0.51
CA CYS A 91 -7.23 6.10 -1.16
C CYS A 91 -7.20 5.73 -2.65
N PRO A 92 -6.90 6.67 -3.55
CA PRO A 92 -6.66 6.37 -4.96
C PRO A 92 -5.29 5.70 -5.14
N GLY A 93 -5.07 5.06 -6.29
CA GLY A 93 -3.73 4.61 -6.71
C GLY A 93 -3.24 3.29 -6.10
N GLY A 94 -4.00 2.66 -5.22
CA GLY A 94 -3.56 1.44 -4.53
C GLY A 94 -2.87 1.71 -3.19
N ALA A 95 -2.76 2.98 -2.79
CA ALA A 95 -2.29 3.38 -1.48
C ALA A 95 -3.14 2.76 -0.35
N VAL A 96 -2.50 2.58 0.81
CA VAL A 96 -3.14 2.08 2.01
C VAL A 96 -3.53 3.26 2.91
N ALA A 97 -4.75 3.23 3.45
CA ALA A 97 -5.20 4.21 4.43
C ALA A 97 -4.60 3.86 5.79
N CYS A 98 -3.73 4.71 6.31
CA CYS A 98 -3.15 4.60 7.63
C CYS A 98 -3.80 5.62 8.58
N PRO A 99 -4.28 5.19 9.76
CA PRO A 99 -4.95 6.11 10.69
C PRO A 99 -3.97 7.08 11.34
N VAL A 100 -4.39 8.35 11.44
CA VAL A 100 -3.61 9.43 12.05
C VAL A 100 -4.42 10.02 13.20
N PRO A 101 -4.27 9.49 14.43
CA PRO A 101 -4.98 10.04 15.58
C PRO A 101 -4.53 11.48 15.85
N ALA A 102 -5.49 12.36 16.15
CA ALA A 102 -5.27 13.80 16.32
C ALA A 102 -4.21 14.17 17.38
N GLU A 103 -4.00 13.32 18.38
CA GLU A 103 -3.05 13.54 19.50
C GLU A 103 -1.71 12.79 19.30
N GLY A 104 -1.47 12.24 18.11
CA GLY A 104 -0.43 11.23 17.90
C GLY A 104 -0.81 9.90 18.58
N PHE A 105 -0.10 8.83 18.24
CA PHE A 105 -0.26 7.55 18.93
C PHE A 105 0.86 7.37 19.97
N PRO A 106 0.61 6.67 21.09
CA PRO A 106 1.67 6.30 22.01
C PRO A 106 2.58 5.29 21.32
N ALA A 107 3.68 5.79 20.76
CA ALA A 107 4.72 5.01 20.13
C ALA A 107 5.70 4.48 21.19
N GLY A 108 6.13 3.24 21.05
CA GLY A 108 7.24 2.68 21.82
C GLY A 108 8.58 3.35 21.45
N PRO A 109 9.71 2.91 22.06
CA PRO A 109 11.03 3.43 21.73
C PRO A 109 11.39 3.27 20.24
N ASP A 110 10.77 2.31 19.57
CA ASP A 110 10.99 1.99 18.16
C ASP A 110 10.06 2.77 17.21
N GLY A 111 9.30 3.75 17.70
CA GLY A 111 8.36 4.54 16.88
C GLY A 111 7.10 3.79 16.44
N VAL A 112 6.96 2.51 16.78
CA VAL A 112 5.79 1.67 16.49
C VAL A 112 4.74 1.84 17.59
N ALA A 113 3.45 1.86 17.23
CA ALA A 113 2.38 1.90 18.22
C ALA A 113 2.47 0.73 19.21
N LEU A 114 2.25 1.02 20.50
CA LEU A 114 2.12 -0.02 21.53
C LEU A 114 1.03 -1.03 21.11
N PRO A 115 1.25 -2.33 21.30
CA PRO A 115 0.36 -3.37 20.78
C PRO A 115 -1.07 -3.27 21.34
N GLU A 116 -1.22 -2.81 22.57
CA GLU A 116 -2.54 -2.58 23.18
C GLU A 116 -3.29 -1.43 22.51
N TYR A 117 -2.60 -0.37 22.10
CA TYR A 117 -3.21 0.74 21.37
C TYR A 117 -3.57 0.34 19.94
N ALA A 118 -2.64 -0.31 19.25
CA ALA A 118 -2.84 -0.80 17.89
C ALA A 118 -4.07 -1.72 17.77
N THR A 119 -4.26 -2.64 18.71
CA THR A 119 -5.42 -3.55 18.73
C THR A 119 -6.73 -2.83 19.05
N LYS A 120 -6.73 -1.86 19.97
CA LYS A 120 -7.90 -1.01 20.23
C LYS A 120 -8.28 -0.20 19.00
N LEU A 121 -7.28 0.35 18.30
CA LEU A 121 -7.48 1.13 17.09
C LEU A 121 -8.07 0.23 15.98
N ASP A 122 -7.45 -0.92 15.66
CA ASP A 122 -7.97 -1.87 14.66
C ASP A 122 -9.42 -2.29 14.97
N ALA A 123 -9.76 -2.47 16.25
CA ALA A 123 -11.13 -2.78 16.66
C ALA A 123 -12.12 -1.62 16.46
N GLN A 124 -11.67 -0.37 16.65
CA GLN A 124 -12.49 0.83 16.42
C GLN A 124 -12.72 1.10 14.93
N LEU A 125 -11.78 0.73 14.05
CA LEU A 125 -11.83 1.00 12.61
C LEU A 125 -12.72 0.02 11.82
N SER A 126 -13.76 -0.51 12.46
CA SER A 126 -14.68 -1.48 11.88
C SER A 126 -15.62 -0.90 10.81
N SER A 127 -15.84 0.43 10.81
CA SER A 127 -16.72 1.12 9.88
C SER A 127 -16.04 2.31 9.20
N LEU A 128 -16.47 2.61 7.97
CA LEU A 128 -15.99 3.74 7.18
C LEU A 128 -16.23 5.10 7.88
N GLY A 129 -17.27 5.20 8.71
CA GLY A 129 -17.52 6.39 9.52
C GLY A 129 -16.48 6.60 10.62
N ASP A 130 -15.86 5.54 11.13
CA ASP A 130 -14.82 5.65 12.16
C ASP A 130 -13.48 6.07 11.57
N TRP A 131 -13.16 5.59 10.36
CA TRP A 131 -12.02 6.09 9.57
C TRP A 131 -12.06 7.61 9.38
N PHE A 132 -13.22 8.18 9.07
CA PHE A 132 -13.37 9.64 8.93
C PHE A 132 -13.31 10.40 10.25
N LYS A 133 -13.65 9.78 11.38
CA LYS A 133 -13.54 10.42 12.71
C LYS A 133 -12.10 10.45 13.21
N VAL A 134 -11.37 9.35 13.03
CA VAL A 134 -9.97 9.24 13.45
C VAL A 134 -9.08 10.08 12.56
N GLY A 135 -9.40 10.15 11.26
CA GLY A 135 -8.51 10.71 10.25
C GLY A 135 -7.56 9.65 9.72
N PHE A 136 -7.24 9.73 8.44
CA PHE A 136 -6.35 8.80 7.78
C PHE A 136 -5.50 9.52 6.73
N GLU A 137 -4.32 8.97 6.49
CA GLU A 137 -3.41 9.37 5.44
C GLU A 137 -3.23 8.22 4.47
N CYS A 138 -3.20 8.54 3.18
CA CYS A 138 -2.97 7.57 2.12
C CYS A 138 -1.47 7.45 1.88
N LEU A 139 -0.91 6.28 2.17
CA LEU A 139 0.52 6.02 2.07
C LEU A 139 0.81 4.80 1.22
N GLU A 140 1.90 4.87 0.46
CA GLU A 140 2.42 3.77 -0.34
C GLU A 140 3.41 2.96 0.50
N LEU A 141 2.91 1.94 1.20
CA LEU A 141 3.70 1.11 2.12
C LEU A 141 4.88 0.40 1.45
N ASP A 142 4.89 0.32 0.12
CA ASP A 142 5.95 -0.29 -0.68
C ASP A 142 7.21 0.59 -0.82
N SER A 143 7.06 1.90 -0.67
CA SER A 143 8.12 2.90 -0.87
C SER A 143 8.25 3.92 0.26
N GLU A 144 7.27 4.01 1.14
CA GLU A 144 7.27 4.97 2.24
C GLU A 144 8.31 4.58 3.31
N LEU A 145 9.23 5.50 3.60
CA LEU A 145 10.38 5.22 4.48
C LEU A 145 9.94 5.03 5.94
N ASN A 146 8.99 5.86 6.38
CA ASN A 146 8.59 5.94 7.78
C ASN A 146 7.49 4.93 8.14
N GLN A 147 6.83 4.32 7.16
CA GLN A 147 5.72 3.37 7.35
C GLN A 147 5.89 2.16 6.41
N CYS A 148 7.11 1.65 6.33
CA CYS A 148 7.45 0.62 5.38
C CYS A 148 6.78 -0.70 5.75
N GLY A 149 6.06 -1.29 4.79
CA GLY A 149 5.38 -2.58 4.95
C GLY A 149 4.14 -2.57 5.84
N GLY A 150 3.72 -1.41 6.38
CA GLY A 150 2.56 -1.32 7.27
C GLY A 150 2.39 0.03 7.95
N CYS A 151 1.16 0.29 8.40
CA CYS A 151 0.84 1.50 9.17
C CYS A 151 1.36 1.38 10.61
N LEU A 152 2.32 2.23 10.99
CA LEU A 152 2.91 2.24 12.33
C LEU A 152 1.87 2.37 13.45
N ALA A 153 0.81 3.15 13.22
CA ALA A 153 -0.28 3.36 14.18
C ALA A 153 -1.07 2.08 14.50
N LEU A 154 -1.11 1.13 13.57
CA LEU A 154 -1.72 -0.19 13.74
C LEU A 154 -0.72 -1.24 14.24
N GLY A 155 0.49 -0.82 14.62
CA GLY A 155 1.59 -1.71 14.97
C GLY A 155 2.03 -2.61 13.81
N GLN A 156 1.73 -2.20 12.57
CA GLN A 156 2.13 -2.89 11.36
C GLN A 156 3.25 -2.08 10.70
N GLY A 157 4.25 -2.74 10.13
CA GLY A 157 5.38 -2.05 9.49
C GLY A 157 6.42 -1.49 10.46
N GLN A 158 7.37 -0.75 9.91
CA GLN A 158 8.49 -0.16 10.64
C GLN A 158 9.01 1.11 9.96
N ASP A 159 9.67 1.96 10.73
CA ASP A 159 10.40 3.12 10.22
C ASP A 159 11.82 2.71 9.82
N CYS A 160 12.12 2.70 8.52
CA CYS A 160 13.46 2.34 8.02
C CYS A 160 14.51 3.42 8.33
N SER A 161 14.11 4.64 8.70
CA SER A 161 15.04 5.73 9.01
C SER A 161 15.73 5.57 10.37
N THR A 162 15.14 4.77 11.26
CA THR A 162 15.65 4.55 12.63
C THR A 162 16.68 3.42 12.71
N ILE A 163 17.00 2.75 11.60
CA ILE A 163 17.95 1.64 11.57
C ILE A 163 19.35 2.15 11.92
N ALA A 164 19.93 1.60 12.98
CA ALA A 164 21.20 2.04 13.54
C ALA A 164 22.39 1.88 12.57
N ASN A 165 23.35 2.80 12.66
CA ASN A 165 24.61 2.80 11.90
C ASN A 165 24.45 2.86 10.37
N THR A 166 23.24 3.16 9.89
CA THR A 166 22.96 3.35 8.47
C THR A 166 23.23 4.79 8.05
N ARG A 167 23.59 4.98 6.79
CA ARG A 167 23.75 6.30 6.17
C ARG A 167 22.63 6.58 5.17
N ALA A 168 22.17 5.54 4.47
CA ALA A 168 21.04 5.63 3.58
C ALA A 168 20.24 4.33 3.64
N THR A 169 18.94 4.47 3.89
CA THR A 169 17.95 3.38 3.92
C THR A 169 16.80 3.74 2.99
N GLY A 170 16.04 2.73 2.59
CA GLY A 170 14.83 2.86 1.81
C GLY A 170 13.83 1.76 2.12
N CYS A 171 12.59 1.98 1.71
CA CYS A 171 11.59 0.93 1.65
C CYS A 171 11.51 0.41 0.22
N GLU A 172 11.69 -0.90 0.03
CA GLU A 172 11.52 -1.56 -1.26
C GLU A 172 10.53 -2.70 -1.10
N LYS A 173 9.37 -2.60 -1.78
CA LYS A 173 8.31 -3.63 -1.77
C LYS A 173 7.87 -4.01 -0.35
N GLY A 174 7.77 -3.00 0.52
CA GLY A 174 7.32 -3.17 1.91
C GLY A 174 8.39 -3.74 2.84
N VAL A 175 9.66 -3.76 2.41
CA VAL A 175 10.79 -4.22 3.23
C VAL A 175 11.86 -3.15 3.32
N CYS A 176 12.31 -2.86 4.53
CA CYS A 176 13.43 -1.95 4.73
C CYS A 176 14.72 -2.53 4.16
N THR A 177 15.37 -1.73 3.31
CA THR A 177 16.62 -2.05 2.66
C THR A 177 17.65 -0.98 2.97
N VAL A 178 18.80 -1.41 3.44
CA VAL A 178 19.96 -0.57 3.73
C VAL A 178 20.81 -0.47 2.47
N PHE A 179 20.99 0.75 1.95
CA PHE A 179 21.83 1.00 0.78
C PHE A 179 23.27 1.29 1.14
N SER A 180 23.50 1.98 2.27
CA SER A 180 24.85 2.29 2.73
C SER A 180 24.94 2.45 4.25
N CYS A 181 26.09 2.09 4.80
CA CYS A 181 26.40 2.18 6.22
C CYS A 181 27.33 3.36 6.54
N MET A 182 27.36 3.76 7.80
CA MET A 182 28.37 4.67 8.33
C MET A 182 29.79 4.06 8.24
N PRO A 183 30.86 4.89 8.22
CA PRO A 183 32.23 4.40 8.23
C PRO A 183 32.50 3.43 9.39
N GLY A 184 33.18 2.32 9.12
CA GLY A 184 33.43 1.25 10.10
C GLY A 184 32.35 0.16 10.15
N TYR A 185 31.24 0.35 9.44
CA TYR A 185 30.17 -0.62 9.28
C TYR A 185 30.02 -1.06 7.83
N THR A 186 29.51 -2.27 7.64
CA THR A 186 29.24 -2.91 6.35
C THR A 186 27.80 -3.41 6.31
N VAL A 187 27.17 -3.36 5.14
CA VAL A 187 25.79 -3.83 4.95
C VAL A 187 25.76 -5.34 5.19
N SER A 188 24.82 -5.81 6.00
CA SER A 188 24.58 -7.24 6.25
C SER A 188 24.17 -7.96 4.96
N GLY A 189 24.36 -9.28 4.88
CA GLY A 189 23.99 -10.09 3.72
C GLY A 189 22.52 -9.94 3.33
N ASP A 190 21.64 -9.77 4.32
CA ASP A 190 20.20 -9.59 4.13
C ASP A 190 19.80 -8.14 3.84
N LYS A 191 20.75 -7.20 3.83
CA LYS A 191 20.55 -5.76 3.62
C LYS A 191 19.57 -5.09 4.57
N ARG A 192 19.31 -5.66 5.74
CA ARG A 192 18.38 -5.09 6.75
C ARG A 192 19.07 -4.27 7.83
N GLU A 193 20.38 -4.44 7.98
CA GLU A 193 21.14 -3.82 9.06
C GLU A 193 22.59 -3.55 8.64
N CYS A 194 23.26 -2.70 9.42
CA CYS A 194 24.68 -2.42 9.32
C CYS A 194 25.41 -3.12 10.45
N VAL A 195 26.26 -4.09 10.11
CA VAL A 195 27.12 -4.80 11.06
C VAL A 195 28.52 -4.21 11.03
N ARG A 196 29.30 -4.37 12.10
CA ARG A 196 30.69 -3.88 12.11
C ARG A 196 31.50 -4.63 11.07
N ALA A 197 32.42 -3.92 10.40
CA ALA A 197 33.25 -4.51 9.35
C ALA A 197 34.08 -5.72 9.83
N SER A 198 34.46 -5.75 11.11
CA SER A 198 35.12 -6.89 11.75
C SER A 198 34.26 -8.15 11.78
N ASP A 199 32.95 -7.99 11.91
CA ASP A 199 32.01 -9.10 12.17
C ASP A 199 31.48 -9.66 10.83
N ALA A 200 31.31 -8.80 9.82
CA ALA A 200 30.93 -9.19 8.46
C ALA A 200 31.97 -10.10 7.80
N GLY A 201 33.27 -9.83 8.02
CA GLY A 201 34.36 -10.66 7.51
C GLY A 201 34.35 -12.09 8.08
N GLY A 202 33.85 -12.29 9.31
CA GLY A 202 33.71 -13.61 9.92
C GLY A 202 32.49 -14.39 9.42
N GLN A 203 31.37 -13.72 9.15
CA GLN A 203 30.14 -14.37 8.69
C GLN A 203 30.24 -14.87 7.24
N ALA A 204 30.94 -14.15 6.35
CA ALA A 204 31.19 -14.60 4.99
C ALA A 204 32.03 -15.88 4.93
N VAL A 205 32.97 -16.04 5.86
CA VAL A 205 33.85 -17.23 5.95
C VAL A 205 33.10 -18.45 6.51
N PHE A 206 32.10 -18.26 7.37
CA PHE A 206 31.31 -19.36 7.94
C PHE A 206 30.27 -19.92 6.95
N GLN A 207 29.67 -19.08 6.11
CA GLN A 207 28.72 -19.49 5.05
C GLN A 207 29.39 -20.31 3.92
N GLN A 208 30.71 -20.20 3.75
CA GLN A 208 31.47 -20.95 2.73
C GLN A 208 31.99 -22.31 3.23
N ARG A 209 31.81 -22.65 4.52
CA ARG A 209 32.23 -23.92 5.13
C ARG A 209 31.05 -24.83 5.50
N ARG A 210 29.97 -24.80 4.71
CA ARG A 210 28.88 -25.77 4.78
C ARG A 210 28.59 -26.35 3.41
#